data_AF-A0A848U4V3-F1
#
_entry.id   AF-A0A848U4V3-F1
#
_cell.length_a   1.000
_cell.length_b   1.000
_cell.length_c   1.000
_cell.angle_alpha   90.00
_cell.angle_beta   90.00
_cell.angle_gamma   90.00
#
_symmetry.space_group_name_H-M   'P 1'
#
loop_
_entity.id
_entity.type
_entity.pdbx_description
1 polymer ?
#
loop_
_entity_poly.entity_id
_entity_poly.type
_entity_poly.pdbx_seq_one_letter_code
_entity_poly.pdbx_strand_id
1 'polypeptide(L)'
;MNKIYHICIVFLLGAFTCFPQVSARNTEMQIKGSVKGQQNNIPISGVEVSTSAGEYTLTDGLGEFKISAAIGDELIFESPQFKTVRYRIRSSEDVDVLVQGFTETDKGSFGRGKSIDSGSALHRAYLDSASFYKKTDIKKSIDFITKSVAELGKRGNKRALSQSLTALGEVYHYHKQYDLAIASFLDALESQNTTKTSFLLGKAYTFNMDFENAKSTLEPLIKVKNMVPFQSIELYEYLGDAYLGSGNIEKAVAFYREGLKIAEKNQVSPKVTDLNSKIADAYAADNRSVEAEGYYTNSLKLAKRQAPQRSIQEKEKVADFYNKKNRFDEEIKMRKESLNELEGLPAESKSDKSNAVSPDTITSQQINYKIANAYIAQDNYEEAIPYLQKSIVEADSDDDLIIQKDATRKLSEVYEYKGEFNKALETYQAYVAVVDTLYLRKEQEIAQAARFNREIAAKQSRISGLEQERQLSQSKYDLAITGQQLEQESNKRKNWVIYSLL
;
A
#
# COMPACT_ATOMS: atom_id res chain seq x y z
N MET A 1 -1.49 -29.92 85.70
CA MET A 1 -2.43 -29.28 84.75
C MET A 1 -1.69 -29.10 83.43
N ASN A 2 -1.82 -30.08 82.52
CA ASN A 2 -1.12 -30.10 81.25
C ASN A 2 -1.80 -29.12 80.27
N LYS A 3 -1.09 -28.06 79.88
CA LYS A 3 -1.56 -27.13 78.84
C LYS A 3 -1.21 -27.73 77.47
N ILE A 4 -2.24 -28.18 76.76
CA ILE A 4 -2.16 -28.64 75.38
C ILE A 4 -2.19 -27.39 74.49
N TYR A 5 -1.13 -27.18 73.69
CA TYR A 5 -1.09 -26.13 72.68
C TYR A 5 -1.63 -26.72 71.36
N HIS A 6 -2.76 -26.21 70.88
CA HIS A 6 -3.27 -26.53 69.55
C HIS A 6 -2.63 -25.60 68.52
N ILE A 7 -1.90 -26.18 67.56
CA ILE A 7 -1.38 -25.48 66.38
C ILE A 7 -2.49 -25.51 65.32
N CYS A 8 -3.15 -24.37 65.10
CA CYS A 8 -4.09 -24.19 63.99
C CYS A 8 -3.31 -23.89 62.70
N ILE A 9 -3.22 -24.86 61.81
CA ILE A 9 -2.71 -24.68 60.44
C ILE A 9 -3.88 -24.14 59.60
N VAL A 10 -3.83 -22.86 59.26
CA VAL A 10 -4.78 -22.22 58.33
C VAL A 10 -4.34 -22.56 56.90
N PHE A 11 -5.09 -23.46 56.25
CA PHE A 11 -4.92 -23.79 54.84
C PHE A 11 -5.60 -22.70 53.99
N LEU A 12 -4.81 -21.77 53.48
CA LEU A 12 -5.29 -20.69 52.60
C LEU A 12 -5.43 -21.27 51.18
N LEU A 13 -6.61 -21.81 50.87
CA LEU A 13 -7.02 -22.22 49.53
C LEU A 13 -7.17 -20.97 48.65
N GLY A 14 -6.06 -20.58 48.00
CA GLY A 14 -6.09 -19.61 46.91
C GLY A 14 -6.79 -20.24 45.69
N ALA A 15 -8.00 -19.77 45.40
CA ALA A 15 -8.68 -20.06 44.15
C ALA A 15 -7.91 -19.40 42.99
N PHE A 16 -6.99 -20.14 42.36
CA PHE A 16 -6.47 -19.76 41.05
C PHE A 16 -7.58 -19.96 40.02
N THR A 17 -8.26 -18.87 39.69
CA THR A 17 -9.02 -18.79 38.44
C THR A 17 -8.01 -18.75 37.30
N CYS A 18 -7.64 -19.93 36.79
CA CYS A 18 -7.07 -20.02 35.45
C CYS A 18 -8.17 -19.56 34.48
N PHE A 19 -8.07 -18.34 33.98
CA PHE A 19 -8.68 -18.00 32.71
C PHE A 19 -7.85 -18.70 31.63
N PRO A 20 -8.37 -19.71 30.92
CA PRO A 20 -7.79 -20.08 29.64
C PRO A 20 -7.94 -18.88 28.72
N GLN A 21 -6.88 -18.08 28.60
CA GLN A 21 -6.79 -17.08 27.55
C GLN A 21 -6.54 -17.85 26.25
N VAL A 22 -7.64 -18.26 25.61
CA VAL A 22 -7.63 -18.75 24.24
C VAL A 22 -7.03 -17.62 23.42
N SER A 23 -5.74 -17.74 23.12
CA SER A 23 -5.10 -16.97 22.06
C SER A 23 -5.76 -17.44 20.79
N ALA A 24 -6.80 -16.71 20.37
CA ALA A 24 -7.42 -16.90 19.07
C ALA A 24 -6.31 -16.73 18.04
N ARG A 25 -5.86 -17.85 17.50
CA ARG A 25 -5.08 -17.90 16.28
C ARG A 25 -6.03 -17.36 15.22
N ASN A 26 -5.94 -16.07 14.92
CA ASN A 26 -6.72 -15.41 13.88
C ASN A 26 -6.24 -15.95 12.54
N THR A 27 -6.70 -17.15 12.22
CA THR A 27 -6.48 -17.78 10.93
C THR A 27 -7.37 -17.01 9.97
N GLU A 28 -6.76 -16.25 9.07
CA GLU A 28 -7.49 -15.57 8.01
C GLU A 28 -8.25 -16.60 7.19
N MET A 29 -9.51 -16.28 6.89
CA MET A 29 -10.41 -17.10 6.12
C MET A 29 -11.02 -16.24 5.02
N GLN A 30 -11.34 -16.87 3.89
CA GLN A 30 -12.04 -16.20 2.82
C GLN A 30 -13.52 -16.06 3.20
N ILE A 31 -13.93 -14.86 3.60
CA ILE A 31 -15.32 -14.52 3.82
C ILE A 31 -15.94 -14.19 2.47
N LYS A 32 -17.10 -14.79 2.21
CA LYS A 32 -17.93 -14.51 1.05
C LYS A 32 -19.25 -13.95 1.54
N GLY A 33 -19.96 -13.24 0.68
CA GLY A 33 -21.25 -12.68 1.05
C GLY A 33 -21.81 -11.81 -0.03
N SER A 34 -22.99 -11.27 0.21
CA SER A 34 -23.65 -10.35 -0.72
C SER A 34 -24.18 -9.10 -0.03
N VAL A 35 -24.23 -7.99 -0.76
CA VAL A 35 -24.84 -6.74 -0.29
C VAL A 35 -26.12 -6.51 -1.07
N LYS A 36 -27.26 -6.45 -0.36
CA LYS A 36 -28.59 -6.32 -0.94
C LYS A 36 -29.39 -5.20 -0.25
N GLY A 37 -30.33 -4.59 -0.97
CA GLY A 37 -31.26 -3.62 -0.37
C GLY A 37 -32.24 -4.31 0.59
N GLN A 38 -32.41 -3.79 1.82
CA GLN A 38 -33.27 -4.43 2.82
C GLN A 38 -34.76 -4.48 2.41
N GLN A 39 -35.20 -3.53 1.58
CA GLN A 39 -36.62 -3.38 1.20
C GLN A 39 -37.03 -4.25 0.01
N ASN A 40 -36.08 -4.60 -0.86
CA ASN A 40 -36.35 -5.22 -2.16
C ASN A 40 -35.43 -6.43 -2.48
N ASN A 41 -34.49 -6.78 -1.59
CA ASN A 41 -33.47 -7.83 -1.78
C ASN A 41 -32.65 -7.69 -3.07
N ILE A 42 -32.61 -6.49 -3.64
CA ILE A 42 -31.90 -6.24 -4.88
C ILE A 42 -30.39 -6.20 -4.61
N PRO A 43 -29.56 -6.93 -5.38
CA PRO A 43 -28.11 -6.91 -5.20
C PRO A 43 -27.50 -5.56 -5.59
N ILE A 44 -26.55 -5.09 -4.79
CA ILE A 44 -25.88 -3.81 -4.94
C ILE A 44 -24.42 -4.03 -5.32
N SER A 45 -24.09 -3.67 -6.56
CA SER A 45 -22.74 -3.78 -7.14
C SER A 45 -21.90 -2.53 -6.85
N GLY A 46 -20.57 -2.72 -6.75
CA GLY A 46 -19.61 -1.65 -6.52
C GLY A 46 -19.62 -1.10 -5.09
N VAL A 47 -20.08 -1.89 -4.12
CA VAL A 47 -19.94 -1.58 -2.70
C VAL A 47 -18.50 -1.85 -2.30
N GLU A 48 -17.85 -0.85 -1.71
CA GLU A 48 -16.52 -1.01 -1.11
C GLU A 48 -16.66 -1.86 0.15
N VAL A 49 -16.05 -3.04 0.15
CA VAL A 49 -16.00 -3.94 1.31
C VAL A 49 -14.57 -3.95 1.81
N SER A 50 -14.35 -3.49 3.03
CA SER A 50 -13.03 -3.49 3.66
C SER A 50 -13.06 -4.15 5.03
N THR A 51 -11.94 -4.71 5.48
CA THR A 51 -11.82 -5.18 6.87
C THR A 51 -11.17 -4.12 7.75
N SER A 52 -11.40 -4.22 9.06
CA SER A 52 -10.63 -3.49 10.07
C SER A 52 -9.12 -3.75 9.99
N ALA A 53 -8.71 -4.87 9.39
CA ALA A 53 -7.32 -5.26 9.17
C ALA A 53 -6.71 -4.65 7.88
N GLY A 54 -7.51 -4.01 7.02
CA GLY A 54 -7.04 -3.30 5.83
C GLY A 54 -7.20 -4.06 4.51
N GLU A 55 -7.78 -5.26 4.53
CA GLU A 55 -8.16 -5.97 3.30
C GLU A 55 -9.31 -5.22 2.59
N TYR A 56 -9.35 -5.32 1.27
CA TYR A 56 -10.28 -4.55 0.44
C TYR A 56 -10.75 -5.33 -0.79
N THR A 57 -12.04 -5.22 -1.10
CA THR A 57 -12.66 -5.73 -2.31
C THR A 57 -13.88 -4.90 -2.72
N LEU A 58 -14.43 -5.17 -3.89
CA LEU A 58 -15.68 -4.57 -4.39
C LEU A 58 -16.70 -5.67 -4.62
N THR A 59 -17.99 -5.36 -4.39
CA THR A 59 -19.07 -6.27 -4.79
C THR A 59 -19.22 -6.33 -6.30
N ASP A 60 -19.42 -7.53 -6.85
CA ASP A 60 -19.63 -7.76 -8.28
C ASP A 60 -21.05 -7.37 -8.74
N GLY A 61 -21.42 -7.70 -9.99
CA GLY A 61 -22.74 -7.39 -10.56
C GLY A 61 -23.93 -8.06 -9.85
N LEU A 62 -23.67 -9.16 -9.12
CA LEU A 62 -24.64 -9.88 -8.28
C LEU A 62 -24.59 -9.40 -6.82
N GLY A 63 -23.83 -8.34 -6.54
CA GLY A 63 -23.63 -7.80 -5.21
C GLY A 63 -22.77 -8.70 -4.33
N GLU A 64 -22.09 -9.71 -4.90
CA GLU A 64 -21.29 -10.68 -4.16
C GLU A 64 -19.86 -10.17 -3.96
N PHE A 65 -19.25 -10.48 -2.82
CA PHE A 65 -17.86 -10.17 -2.54
C PHE A 65 -17.12 -11.39 -1.98
N LYS A 66 -15.79 -11.36 -2.12
CA LYS A 66 -14.87 -12.29 -1.45
C LYS A 66 -13.72 -11.49 -0.89
N ILE A 67 -13.47 -11.63 0.41
CA ILE A 67 -12.45 -10.87 1.14
C ILE A 67 -11.76 -11.77 2.17
N SER A 68 -10.44 -11.64 2.33
CA SER A 68 -9.71 -12.34 3.40
C SER A 68 -9.96 -11.59 4.71
N ALA A 69 -10.39 -12.29 5.76
CA ALA A 69 -10.64 -11.70 7.07
C ALA A 69 -10.54 -12.75 8.18
N ALA A 70 -10.29 -12.34 9.41
CA ALA A 70 -10.29 -13.22 10.58
C ALA A 70 -11.58 -13.09 11.42
N ILE A 71 -11.90 -14.12 12.20
CA ILE A 71 -12.97 -14.04 13.21
C ILE A 71 -12.62 -12.92 14.20
N GLY A 72 -13.56 -11.99 14.40
CA GLY A 72 -13.39 -10.80 15.22
C GLY A 72 -13.15 -9.51 14.42
N ASP A 73 -12.74 -9.60 13.15
CA ASP A 73 -12.60 -8.43 12.28
C ASP A 73 -13.96 -7.78 11.98
N GLU A 74 -13.95 -6.47 11.75
CA GLU A 74 -15.11 -5.73 11.25
C GLU A 74 -15.04 -5.57 9.74
N LEU A 75 -16.02 -6.11 9.02
CA LEU A 75 -16.31 -5.76 7.65
C LEU A 75 -17.04 -4.42 7.60
N ILE A 76 -16.53 -3.51 6.78
CA ILE A 76 -17.03 -2.16 6.58
C ILE A 76 -17.49 -2.07 5.13
N PHE A 77 -18.78 -1.79 4.95
CA PHE A 77 -19.44 -1.67 3.66
C PHE A 77 -19.73 -0.21 3.37
N GLU A 78 -19.03 0.37 2.41
CA GLU A 78 -19.13 1.78 2.04
C GLU A 78 -19.65 1.95 0.61
N SER A 79 -20.63 2.85 0.46
CA SER A 79 -21.17 3.23 -0.84
C SER A 79 -21.75 4.63 -0.75
N PRO A 80 -21.71 5.44 -1.82
CA PRO A 80 -22.44 6.70 -1.88
C PRO A 80 -23.96 6.56 -1.73
N GLN A 81 -24.49 5.34 -1.91
CA GLN A 81 -25.92 5.06 -2.03
C GLN A 81 -26.60 4.71 -0.69
N PHE A 82 -25.83 4.43 0.36
CA PHE A 82 -26.37 4.09 1.68
C PHE A 82 -25.38 4.45 2.80
N LYS A 83 -25.86 4.46 4.05
CA LYS A 83 -24.99 4.72 5.21
C LYS A 83 -24.07 3.54 5.46
N THR A 84 -22.79 3.80 5.71
CA THR A 84 -21.78 2.77 6.02
C THR A 84 -22.30 1.73 7.00
N VAL A 85 -22.25 0.47 6.61
CA VAL A 85 -22.64 -0.66 7.46
C VAL A 85 -21.39 -1.35 7.97
N ARG A 86 -21.40 -1.74 9.24
CA ARG A 86 -20.30 -2.44 9.90
C ARG A 86 -20.80 -3.78 10.42
N TYR A 87 -20.09 -4.85 10.12
CA TYR A 87 -20.41 -6.20 10.54
C TYR A 87 -19.20 -6.86 11.16
N ARG A 88 -19.33 -7.35 12.40
CA ARG A 88 -18.25 -8.09 13.06
C ARG A 88 -18.35 -9.57 12.74
N ILE A 89 -17.28 -10.13 12.18
CA ILE A 89 -17.20 -11.54 11.82
C ILE A 89 -17.21 -12.40 13.07
N ARG A 90 -18.16 -13.34 13.15
CA ARG A 90 -18.33 -14.26 14.29
C ARG A 90 -17.97 -15.71 13.96
N SER A 91 -18.04 -16.07 12.69
CA SER A 91 -17.87 -17.42 12.14
C SER A 91 -17.38 -17.32 10.69
N SER A 92 -17.03 -18.46 10.08
CA SER A 92 -16.69 -18.57 8.66
C SER A 92 -17.92 -18.63 7.74
N GLU A 93 -19.06 -18.14 8.20
CA GLU A 93 -20.31 -18.17 7.43
C GLU A 93 -20.37 -17.03 6.42
N ASP A 94 -21.19 -17.22 5.39
CA ASP A 94 -21.41 -16.19 4.38
C ASP A 94 -22.08 -14.96 5.01
N VAL A 95 -21.53 -13.77 4.74
CA VAL A 95 -21.98 -12.51 5.32
C VAL A 95 -22.87 -11.77 4.34
N ASP A 96 -24.17 -12.00 4.45
CA ASP A 96 -25.17 -11.24 3.71
C ASP A 96 -25.57 -9.96 4.46
N VAL A 97 -25.37 -8.81 3.81
CA VAL A 97 -25.65 -7.49 4.38
C VAL A 97 -26.84 -6.86 3.69
N LEU A 98 -27.87 -6.59 4.50
CA LEU A 98 -29.04 -5.83 4.09
C LEU A 98 -28.87 -4.36 4.47
N VAL A 99 -28.86 -3.47 3.47
CA VAL A 99 -28.66 -2.03 3.69
C VAL A 99 -29.98 -1.26 3.58
N GLN A 100 -30.20 -0.31 4.49
CA GLN A 100 -31.37 0.57 4.51
C GLN A 100 -31.16 1.80 3.60
N GLY A 101 -32.22 2.21 2.91
CA GLY A 101 -32.22 3.41 2.06
C GLY A 101 -32.08 3.12 0.55
N PHE A 102 -31.91 1.86 0.17
CA PHE A 102 -31.88 1.43 -1.23
C PHE A 102 -33.31 1.13 -1.74
N THR A 103 -34.01 2.17 -2.20
CA THR A 103 -35.40 2.05 -2.73
C THR A 103 -35.40 1.90 -4.26
N GLU A 104 -36.43 1.26 -4.81
CA GLU A 104 -36.59 0.95 -6.26
C GLU A 104 -36.49 2.16 -7.21
N THR A 105 -36.39 3.40 -6.73
CA THR A 105 -36.02 4.52 -7.59
C THR A 105 -34.59 4.43 -8.14
N ASP A 106 -33.72 3.58 -7.55
CA ASP A 106 -32.33 3.35 -7.99
C ASP A 106 -32.10 2.06 -8.81
N LYS A 107 -33.14 1.24 -9.02
CA LYS A 107 -33.22 0.29 -10.15
C LYS A 107 -34.55 0.48 -10.85
N GLY A 108 -34.51 1.20 -11.96
CA GLY A 108 -35.65 1.39 -12.84
C GLY A 108 -36.38 0.07 -13.07
N SER A 109 -37.67 0.08 -12.70
CA SER A 109 -38.73 -0.75 -13.26
C SER A 109 -38.34 -1.35 -14.62
N PHE A 110 -38.32 -2.67 -14.70
CA PHE A 110 -38.40 -3.41 -15.98
C PHE A 110 -39.80 -3.29 -16.61
N GLY A 111 -40.41 -2.11 -16.51
CA GLY A 111 -41.52 -1.64 -17.30
C GLY A 111 -40.98 -0.61 -18.28
N ARG A 112 -41.24 -0.84 -19.58
CA ARG A 112 -40.95 0.06 -20.70
C ARG A 112 -40.93 1.54 -20.30
N GLY A 113 -39.75 2.16 -20.42
CA GLY A 113 -39.60 3.61 -20.55
C GLY A 113 -39.02 4.37 -19.35
N LYS A 114 -37.70 4.22 -19.10
CA LYS A 114 -36.80 5.33 -18.75
C LYS A 114 -35.34 4.89 -18.90
N SER A 115 -34.65 5.51 -19.86
CA SER A 115 -33.23 5.35 -20.17
C SER A 115 -32.37 5.55 -18.92
N ILE A 116 -31.84 4.47 -18.33
CA ILE A 116 -30.61 4.56 -17.53
C ILE A 116 -29.55 5.13 -18.45
N ASP A 117 -28.91 6.21 -18.05
CA ASP A 117 -27.84 6.85 -18.82
C ASP A 117 -26.69 5.85 -19.03
N SER A 118 -26.72 5.17 -20.19
CA SER A 118 -25.84 4.03 -20.51
C SER A 118 -24.36 4.35 -20.32
N GLY A 119 -23.95 5.61 -20.45
CA GLY A 119 -22.59 6.08 -20.22
C GLY A 119 -22.12 5.96 -18.76
N SER A 120 -23.00 6.14 -17.77
CA SER A 120 -22.63 6.06 -16.34
C SER A 120 -22.38 4.60 -15.87
N ALA A 121 -23.06 3.63 -16.48
CA ALA A 121 -22.81 2.22 -16.22
C ALA A 121 -21.50 1.75 -16.88
N LEU A 122 -21.26 2.14 -18.14
CA LEU A 122 -20.02 1.85 -18.86
C LEU A 122 -18.79 2.47 -18.20
N HIS A 123 -18.90 3.73 -17.76
CA HIS A 123 -17.84 4.42 -17.01
C HIS A 123 -17.36 3.61 -15.80
N ARG A 124 -18.29 3.12 -14.96
CA ARG A 124 -17.98 2.32 -13.78
C ARG A 124 -17.34 0.99 -14.16
N ALA A 125 -17.90 0.27 -15.14
CA ALA A 125 -17.34 -0.99 -15.60
C ALA A 125 -15.89 -0.84 -16.13
N TYR A 126 -15.58 0.30 -16.76
CA TYR A 126 -14.21 0.61 -17.16
C TYR A 126 -13.29 0.88 -15.96
N LEU A 127 -13.76 1.55 -14.89
CA LEU A 127 -12.96 1.71 -13.68
C LEU A 127 -12.73 0.38 -12.95
N ASP A 128 -13.72 -0.51 -12.94
CA ASP A 128 -13.58 -1.86 -12.38
C ASP A 128 -12.56 -2.68 -13.18
N SER A 129 -12.61 -2.60 -14.51
CA SER A 129 -11.60 -3.22 -15.38
C SER A 129 -10.21 -2.63 -15.14
N ALA A 130 -10.12 -1.31 -14.96
CA ALA A 130 -8.86 -0.65 -14.66
C ALA A 130 -8.28 -1.12 -13.32
N SER A 131 -9.12 -1.23 -12.28
CA SER A 131 -8.70 -1.69 -10.95
C SER A 131 -8.23 -3.15 -10.98
N PHE A 132 -8.89 -4.00 -11.78
CA PHE A 132 -8.49 -5.39 -12.00
C PHE A 132 -7.09 -5.50 -12.63
N TYR A 133 -6.82 -4.73 -13.70
CA TYR A 133 -5.52 -4.75 -14.38
C TYR A 133 -4.44 -3.93 -13.68
N LYS A 134 -4.77 -3.16 -12.64
CA LYS A 134 -3.84 -2.26 -11.94
C LYS A 134 -2.52 -2.95 -11.57
N LYS A 135 -2.58 -4.18 -11.06
CA LYS A 135 -1.38 -4.90 -10.59
C LYS A 135 -0.62 -5.63 -11.70
N THR A 136 -1.31 -6.03 -12.77
CA THR A 136 -0.79 -6.99 -13.76
C THR A 136 -0.39 -6.33 -15.08
N ASP A 137 -1.13 -5.32 -15.52
CA ASP A 137 -0.93 -4.67 -16.81
C ASP A 137 -1.34 -3.19 -16.72
N ILE A 138 -0.36 -2.35 -16.41
CA ILE A 138 -0.52 -0.90 -16.34
C ILE A 138 -1.08 -0.31 -17.65
N LYS A 139 -0.70 -0.86 -18.81
CA LYS A 139 -1.14 -0.34 -20.12
C LYS A 139 -2.62 -0.56 -20.32
N LYS A 140 -3.12 -1.76 -19.99
CA LYS A 140 -4.56 -2.08 -20.02
C LYS A 140 -5.31 -1.26 -18.98
N SER A 141 -4.77 -1.13 -17.78
CA SER A 141 -5.38 -0.33 -16.73
C SER A 141 -5.59 1.13 -17.17
N ILE A 142 -4.55 1.78 -17.73
CA ILE A 142 -4.65 3.14 -18.27
C ILE A 142 -5.58 3.20 -19.49
N ASP A 143 -5.63 2.16 -20.33
CA ASP A 143 -6.55 2.10 -21.48
C ASP A 143 -8.02 2.12 -21.04
N PHE A 144 -8.36 1.33 -20.03
CA PHE A 144 -9.70 1.32 -19.46
C PHE A 144 -10.03 2.65 -18.79
N ILE A 145 -9.09 3.30 -18.10
CA ILE A 145 -9.30 4.65 -17.57
C ILE A 145 -9.53 5.65 -18.70
N THR A 146 -8.76 5.56 -19.79
CA THR A 146 -8.93 6.43 -20.98
C THR A 146 -10.32 6.26 -21.57
N LYS A 147 -10.82 5.03 -21.68
CA LYS A 147 -12.20 4.72 -22.10
C LYS A 147 -13.22 5.29 -21.11
N SER A 148 -12.99 5.14 -19.81
CA SER A 148 -13.84 5.68 -18.75
C SER A 148 -13.99 7.21 -18.85
N VAL A 149 -12.91 7.93 -19.14
CA VAL A 149 -12.91 9.39 -19.37
C VAL A 149 -13.63 9.73 -20.67
N ALA A 150 -13.41 8.97 -21.75
CA ALA A 150 -14.06 9.20 -23.04
C ALA A 150 -15.59 9.09 -22.94
N GLU A 151 -16.12 8.14 -22.15
CA GLU A 151 -17.57 7.94 -21.99
C GLU A 151 -18.28 9.07 -21.23
N LEU A 152 -17.55 9.88 -20.46
CA LEU A 152 -18.13 11.06 -19.81
C LEU A 152 -18.61 12.10 -20.85
N GLY A 153 -18.05 12.03 -22.06
CA GLY A 153 -18.37 12.92 -23.16
C GLY A 153 -18.15 14.39 -22.81
N LYS A 154 -18.88 15.26 -23.52
CA LYS A 154 -18.75 16.72 -23.38
C LYS A 154 -19.46 17.28 -22.15
N ARG A 155 -20.27 16.47 -21.45
CA ARG A 155 -21.07 16.90 -20.30
C ARG A 155 -20.24 16.77 -19.02
N GLY A 156 -20.18 17.86 -18.25
CA GLY A 156 -19.26 18.06 -17.13
C GLY A 156 -19.58 17.31 -15.85
N ASN A 157 -19.63 15.97 -15.88
CA ASN A 157 -19.67 15.20 -14.63
C ASN A 157 -18.29 15.25 -13.95
N LYS A 158 -18.05 16.35 -13.21
CA LYS A 158 -16.82 16.60 -12.45
C LYS A 158 -16.51 15.48 -11.46
N ARG A 159 -17.55 14.86 -10.89
CA ARG A 159 -17.41 13.73 -9.96
C ARG A 159 -16.86 12.49 -10.63
N ALA A 160 -17.48 12.07 -11.73
CA ALA A 160 -17.04 10.89 -12.46
C ALA A 160 -15.64 11.08 -13.07
N LEU A 161 -15.31 12.31 -13.53
CA LEU A 161 -13.95 12.61 -13.95
C LEU A 161 -12.95 12.50 -12.79
N SER A 162 -13.25 13.10 -11.64
CA SER A 162 -12.40 13.00 -10.46
C SER A 162 -12.16 11.55 -10.05
N GLN A 163 -13.15 10.67 -10.20
CA GLN A 163 -13.01 9.22 -9.98
C GLN A 163 -12.04 8.57 -10.98
N SER A 164 -12.14 8.88 -12.28
CA SER A 164 -11.21 8.37 -13.29
C SER A 164 -9.78 8.83 -13.06
N LEU A 165 -9.58 10.12 -12.74
CA LEU A 165 -8.27 10.70 -12.48
C LEU A 165 -7.67 10.17 -11.17
N THR A 166 -8.49 9.96 -10.14
CA THR A 166 -8.06 9.29 -8.90
C THR A 166 -7.61 7.86 -9.20
N ALA A 167 -8.38 7.09 -9.98
CA ALA A 167 -7.98 5.74 -10.38
C ALA A 167 -6.67 5.76 -11.20
N LEU A 168 -6.46 6.76 -12.05
CA LEU A 168 -5.21 6.95 -12.79
C LEU A 168 -4.03 7.19 -11.85
N GLY A 169 -4.20 8.06 -10.86
CA GLY A 169 -3.21 8.31 -9.84
C GLY A 169 -2.86 7.06 -9.03
N GLU A 170 -3.86 6.25 -8.65
CA GLU A 170 -3.64 4.99 -7.94
C GLU A 170 -2.87 3.96 -8.78
N VAL A 171 -3.13 3.92 -10.10
CA VAL A 171 -2.39 3.06 -11.03
C VAL A 171 -0.94 3.50 -11.13
N TYR A 172 -0.68 4.79 -11.35
CA TYR A 172 0.68 5.31 -11.39
C TYR A 172 1.41 5.10 -10.06
N HIS A 173 0.75 5.35 -8.94
CA HIS A 173 1.32 5.13 -7.61
C HIS A 173 1.69 3.66 -7.39
N TYR A 174 0.83 2.71 -7.79
CA TYR A 174 1.12 1.28 -7.67
C TYR A 174 2.39 0.89 -8.44
N HIS A 175 2.57 1.46 -9.64
CA HIS A 175 3.75 1.25 -10.48
C HIS A 175 4.93 2.20 -10.15
N LYS A 176 4.92 2.81 -8.96
CA LYS A 176 5.97 3.70 -8.45
C LYS A 176 6.26 4.92 -9.35
N GLN A 177 5.32 5.31 -10.20
CA GLN A 177 5.38 6.53 -11.01
C GLN A 177 4.82 7.71 -10.20
N TYR A 178 5.50 8.08 -9.11
CA TYR A 178 4.95 9.00 -8.11
C TYR A 178 4.66 10.40 -8.65
N ASP A 179 5.51 10.95 -9.52
CA ASP A 179 5.26 12.26 -10.15
C ASP A 179 3.97 12.27 -10.98
N LEU A 180 3.74 11.21 -11.76
CA LEU A 180 2.52 11.06 -12.57
C LEU A 180 1.29 10.82 -11.70
N ALA A 181 1.46 10.10 -10.59
CA ALA A 181 0.40 9.89 -9.61
C ALA A 181 -0.02 11.21 -8.96
N ILE A 182 0.95 12.01 -8.51
CA ILE A 182 0.74 13.34 -7.92
C ILE A 182 -0.02 14.24 -8.89
N ALA A 183 0.43 14.34 -10.14
CA ALA A 183 -0.24 15.13 -11.17
C ALA A 183 -1.71 14.68 -11.34
N SER A 184 -1.95 13.37 -11.48
CA SER A 184 -3.31 12.83 -11.65
C SER A 184 -4.20 13.09 -10.44
N PHE A 185 -3.66 13.03 -9.21
CA PHE A 185 -4.42 13.33 -8.00
C PHE A 185 -4.71 14.83 -7.85
N LEU A 186 -3.80 15.71 -8.27
CA LEU A 186 -4.04 17.15 -8.32
C LEU A 186 -5.17 17.49 -9.30
N ASP A 187 -5.12 16.94 -10.52
CA ASP A 187 -6.19 17.11 -11.52
C ASP A 187 -7.54 16.58 -11.02
N ALA A 188 -7.52 15.45 -10.30
CA ALA A 188 -8.70 14.88 -9.66
C ALA A 188 -9.30 15.80 -8.59
N LEU A 189 -8.46 16.45 -7.78
CA LEU A 189 -8.87 17.40 -6.74
C LEU A 189 -9.37 18.73 -7.30
N GLU A 190 -8.80 19.20 -8.41
CA GLU A 190 -9.32 20.36 -9.15
C GLU A 190 -10.73 20.09 -9.69
N SER A 191 -10.95 18.88 -10.20
CA SER A 191 -12.28 18.43 -10.64
C SER A 191 -13.27 18.32 -9.48
N GLN A 192 -12.89 17.61 -8.41
CA GLN A 192 -13.66 17.51 -7.19
C GLN A 192 -12.75 17.25 -5.99
N ASN A 193 -12.80 18.15 -5.01
CA ASN A 193 -12.09 17.95 -3.76
C ASN A 193 -12.74 16.80 -2.95
N THR A 194 -11.96 15.76 -2.65
CA THR A 194 -12.40 14.66 -1.80
C THR A 194 -11.30 14.27 -0.80
N THR A 195 -11.70 13.88 0.41
CA THR A 195 -10.78 13.39 1.45
C THR A 195 -9.96 12.19 0.98
N LYS A 196 -10.58 11.27 0.22
CA LYS A 196 -9.90 10.08 -0.32
C LYS A 196 -8.75 10.47 -1.24
N THR A 197 -8.99 11.36 -2.20
CA THR A 197 -7.96 11.82 -3.14
C THR A 197 -6.88 12.63 -2.44
N SER A 198 -7.23 13.50 -1.47
CA SER A 198 -6.23 14.23 -0.68
C SER A 198 -5.34 13.30 0.14
N PHE A 199 -5.91 12.25 0.74
CA PHE A 199 -5.13 11.23 1.45
C PHE A 199 -4.17 10.49 0.51
N LEU A 200 -4.65 10.08 -0.67
CA LEU A 200 -3.83 9.42 -1.69
C LEU A 200 -2.73 10.34 -2.24
N LEU A 201 -3.02 11.63 -2.42
CA LEU A 201 -2.02 12.64 -2.80
C LEU A 201 -0.95 12.80 -1.74
N GLY A 202 -1.34 12.93 -0.46
CA GLY A 202 -0.40 13.02 0.65
C GLY A 202 0.50 11.78 0.75
N LYS A 203 -0.08 10.59 0.56
CA LYS A 203 0.67 9.33 0.43
C LYS A 203 1.63 9.36 -0.77
N ALA A 204 1.20 9.84 -1.94
CA ALA A 204 2.09 9.95 -3.09
C ALA A 204 3.27 10.90 -2.83
N TYR A 205 3.03 12.04 -2.18
CA TYR A 205 4.09 12.97 -1.78
C TYR A 205 5.10 12.35 -0.81
N THR A 206 4.66 11.54 0.18
CA THR A 206 5.60 10.87 1.09
C THR A 206 6.51 9.89 0.36
N PHE A 207 5.96 9.10 -0.57
CA PHE A 207 6.76 8.20 -1.40
C PHE A 207 7.68 8.93 -2.39
N ASN A 208 7.28 10.12 -2.85
CA ASN A 208 8.11 10.98 -3.69
C ASN A 208 9.15 11.79 -2.91
N MET A 209 9.23 11.61 -1.58
CA MET A 209 10.08 12.38 -0.67
C MET A 209 9.80 13.90 -0.64
N ASP A 210 8.63 14.32 -1.12
CA ASP A 210 8.16 15.70 -1.03
C ASP A 210 7.46 15.92 0.32
N PHE A 211 8.27 15.98 1.37
CA PHE A 211 7.77 15.96 2.74
C PHE A 211 6.98 17.20 3.12
N GLU A 212 7.29 18.38 2.54
CA GLU A 212 6.54 19.61 2.82
C GLU A 212 5.11 19.54 2.28
N ASN A 213 4.94 19.13 1.01
CA ASN A 213 3.61 18.97 0.43
C ASN A 213 2.85 17.81 1.07
N ALA A 214 3.54 16.72 1.46
CA ALA A 214 2.92 15.64 2.23
C ALA A 214 2.32 16.15 3.54
N LYS A 215 3.08 16.90 4.35
CA LYS A 215 2.59 17.49 5.62
C LYS A 215 1.41 18.42 5.38
N SER A 216 1.54 19.36 4.43
CA SER A 216 0.49 20.34 4.11
C SER A 216 -0.82 19.67 3.68
N THR A 217 -0.72 18.56 2.94
CA THR A 217 -1.88 17.80 2.44
C THR A 217 -2.51 16.91 3.51
N LEU A 218 -1.70 16.25 4.36
CA LEU A 218 -2.16 15.25 5.33
C LEU A 218 -2.62 15.85 6.66
N GLU A 219 -1.99 16.91 7.18
CA GLU A 219 -2.34 17.48 8.48
C GLU A 219 -3.81 17.93 8.61
N PRO A 220 -4.44 18.55 7.58
CA PRO A 220 -5.86 18.88 7.64
C PRO A 220 -6.75 17.65 7.81
N LEU A 221 -6.32 16.48 7.33
CA LEU A 221 -7.11 15.24 7.38
C LEU A 221 -7.26 14.69 8.80
N ILE A 222 -6.39 15.09 9.73
CA ILE A 222 -6.50 14.73 11.17
C ILE A 222 -7.84 15.19 11.74
N LYS A 223 -8.40 16.29 11.21
CA LYS A 223 -9.68 16.87 11.68
C LYS A 223 -10.91 16.16 11.12
N VAL A 224 -10.74 15.23 10.17
CA VAL A 224 -11.84 14.49 9.55
C VAL A 224 -12.44 13.54 10.58
N LYS A 225 -13.73 13.74 10.87
CA LYS A 225 -14.47 12.87 11.79
C LYS A 225 -14.77 11.52 11.14
N ASN A 226 -14.76 10.46 11.94
CA ASN A 226 -15.14 9.10 11.54
C ASN A 226 -14.27 8.47 10.45
N MET A 227 -13.00 8.88 10.31
CA MET A 227 -12.05 8.17 9.44
C MET A 227 -11.94 6.70 9.87
N VAL A 228 -11.90 5.79 8.90
CA VAL A 228 -11.75 4.35 9.18
C VAL A 228 -10.46 4.14 9.98
N PRO A 229 -10.46 3.32 11.05
CA PRO A 229 -9.28 3.17 11.91
C PRO A 229 -8.00 2.84 11.14
N PHE A 230 -8.07 1.94 10.15
CA PHE A 230 -6.94 1.60 9.29
C PHE A 230 -6.38 2.82 8.53
N GLN A 231 -7.26 3.61 7.89
CA GLN A 231 -6.86 4.84 7.20
C GLN A 231 -6.29 5.88 8.17
N SER A 232 -6.83 5.97 9.39
CA SER A 232 -6.29 6.86 10.42
C SER A 232 -4.90 6.42 10.87
N ILE A 233 -4.63 5.11 10.96
CA ILE A 233 -3.29 4.59 11.27
C ILE A 233 -2.32 4.98 10.16
N GLU A 234 -2.68 4.73 8.89
CA GLU A 234 -1.85 5.11 7.74
C GLU A 234 -1.63 6.62 7.65
N LEU A 235 -2.63 7.45 7.97
CA LEU A 235 -2.48 8.90 8.01
C LEU A 235 -1.37 9.33 8.99
N TYR A 236 -1.41 8.78 10.20
CA TYR A 236 -0.39 9.06 11.21
C TYR A 236 0.97 8.46 10.85
N GLU A 237 1.00 7.31 10.20
CA GLU A 237 2.22 6.70 9.67
C GLU A 237 2.87 7.60 8.61
N TYR A 238 2.10 8.08 7.62
CA TYR A 238 2.61 8.95 6.56
C TYR A 238 3.02 10.34 7.09
N LEU A 239 2.30 10.90 8.06
CA LEU A 239 2.74 12.11 8.75
C LEU A 239 4.06 11.86 9.50
N GLY A 240 4.18 10.73 10.20
CA GLY A 240 5.41 10.32 10.86
C GLY A 240 6.57 10.22 9.88
N ASP A 241 6.36 9.56 8.73
CA ASP A 241 7.34 9.42 7.66
C ASP A 241 7.77 10.77 7.08
N ALA A 242 6.80 11.67 6.84
CA ALA A 242 7.09 13.01 6.33
C ALA A 242 7.92 13.85 7.31
N TYR A 243 7.58 13.78 8.60
CA TYR A 243 8.33 14.48 9.65
C TYR A 243 9.72 13.87 9.87
N LEU A 244 9.86 12.54 9.79
CA LEU A 244 11.14 11.85 9.85
C LEU A 244 12.05 12.26 8.69
N GLY A 245 11.50 12.25 7.46
CA GLY A 245 12.21 12.70 6.26
C GLY A 245 12.59 14.18 6.27
N SER A 246 11.84 15.02 6.99
CA SER A 246 12.19 16.43 7.23
C SER A 246 13.21 16.61 8.38
N GLY A 247 13.67 15.54 9.02
CA GLY A 247 14.59 15.58 10.17
C GLY A 247 13.96 15.92 11.52
N ASN A 248 12.63 16.03 11.61
CA ASN A 248 11.93 16.31 12.86
C ASN A 248 11.52 15.01 13.57
N ILE A 249 12.49 14.43 14.27
CA ILE A 249 12.35 13.11 14.92
C ILE A 249 11.26 13.13 15.99
N GLU A 250 11.18 14.17 16.82
CA GLU A 250 10.21 14.24 17.91
C GLU A 250 8.77 14.17 17.41
N LYS A 251 8.45 14.97 16.38
CA LYS A 251 7.12 14.93 15.76
C LYS A 251 6.87 13.60 15.04
N ALA A 252 7.88 13.04 14.38
CA ALA A 252 7.75 11.75 13.71
C ALA A 252 7.32 10.66 14.72
N VAL A 253 8.06 10.54 15.82
CA VAL A 253 7.76 9.60 16.90
C VAL A 253 6.39 9.88 17.52
N ALA A 254 6.01 11.14 17.72
CA ALA A 254 4.69 11.49 18.24
C ALA A 254 3.56 11.00 17.33
N PHE A 255 3.66 11.22 16.01
CA PHE A 255 2.66 10.74 15.05
C PHE A 255 2.64 9.21 14.96
N TYR A 256 3.80 8.54 14.90
CA TYR A 256 3.83 7.08 14.93
C TYR A 256 3.19 6.50 16.19
N ARG A 257 3.37 7.13 17.35
CA ARG A 257 2.73 6.71 18.61
C ARG A 257 1.21 6.87 18.60
N GLU A 258 0.69 7.95 18.00
CA GLU A 258 -0.76 8.10 17.83
C GLU A 258 -1.32 7.03 16.89
N GLY A 259 -0.64 6.74 15.77
CA GLY A 259 -0.97 5.61 14.90
C GLY A 259 -0.93 4.28 15.65
N LEU A 260 0.09 4.05 16.47
CA LEU A 260 0.31 2.81 17.22
C LEU A 260 -0.82 2.58 18.22
N LYS A 261 -1.23 3.62 18.94
CA LYS A 261 -2.36 3.59 19.88
C LYS A 261 -3.66 3.19 19.18
N ILE A 262 -3.92 3.69 17.98
CA ILE A 262 -5.09 3.31 17.18
C ILE A 262 -4.97 1.86 16.71
N ALA A 263 -3.79 1.44 16.24
CA ALA A 263 -3.53 0.07 15.80
C ALA A 263 -3.73 -0.94 16.93
N GLU A 264 -3.21 -0.67 18.12
CA GLU A 264 -3.39 -1.52 19.31
C GLU A 264 -4.86 -1.59 19.73
N LYS A 265 -5.54 -0.43 19.81
CA LYS A 265 -6.96 -0.37 20.18
C LYS A 265 -7.85 -1.17 19.21
N ASN A 266 -7.54 -1.17 17.93
CA ASN A 266 -8.31 -1.85 16.89
C ASN A 266 -7.70 -3.20 16.47
N GLN A 267 -6.69 -3.69 17.19
CA GLN A 267 -6.05 -4.99 16.98
C GLN A 267 -5.48 -5.20 15.57
N VAL A 268 -5.00 -4.13 14.93
CA VAL A 268 -4.38 -4.17 13.60
C VAL A 268 -2.93 -4.65 13.72
N SER A 269 -2.74 -5.94 13.99
CA SER A 269 -1.46 -6.53 14.41
C SER A 269 -0.28 -6.25 13.46
N PRO A 270 -0.43 -6.30 12.12
CA PRO A 270 0.66 -5.93 11.20
C PRO A 270 1.15 -4.50 11.43
N LYS A 271 0.24 -3.54 11.55
CA LYS A 271 0.57 -2.12 11.78
C LYS A 271 1.19 -1.86 13.15
N VAL A 272 0.84 -2.64 14.17
CA VAL A 272 1.52 -2.55 15.49
C VAL A 272 3.01 -2.88 15.33
N THR A 273 3.35 -3.95 14.60
CA THR A 273 4.74 -4.31 14.31
C THR A 273 5.44 -3.23 13.50
N ASP A 274 4.81 -2.76 12.41
CA ASP A 274 5.39 -1.75 11.51
C ASP A 274 5.68 -0.43 12.24
N LEU A 275 4.75 0.03 13.07
CA LEU A 275 4.91 1.28 13.81
C LEU A 275 5.94 1.19 14.93
N ASN A 276 6.05 0.05 15.63
CA ASN A 276 7.16 -0.17 16.55
C ASN A 276 8.50 -0.09 15.81
N SER A 277 8.58 -0.72 14.64
CA SER A 277 9.78 -0.70 13.80
C SER A 277 10.12 0.71 13.27
N LYS A 278 9.13 1.50 12.86
CA LYS A 278 9.33 2.91 12.43
C LYS A 278 9.74 3.84 13.57
N ILE A 279 9.19 3.63 14.78
CA ILE A 279 9.64 4.37 15.96
C ILE A 279 11.10 4.01 16.29
N ALA A 280 11.48 2.74 16.15
CA ALA A 280 12.86 2.32 16.32
C ALA A 280 13.79 2.97 15.28
N ASP A 281 13.40 3.01 14.01
CA ASP A 281 14.16 3.70 12.95
C ASP A 281 14.35 5.19 13.25
N ALA A 282 13.30 5.86 13.74
CA ALA A 282 13.36 7.27 14.11
C ALA A 282 14.35 7.51 15.26
N TYR A 283 14.34 6.66 16.30
CA TYR A 283 15.33 6.74 17.37
C TYR A 283 16.75 6.38 16.90
N ALA A 284 16.88 5.41 16.00
CA ALA A 284 18.17 5.03 15.43
C ALA A 284 18.79 6.19 14.64
N ALA A 285 17.98 6.92 13.86
CA ALA A 285 18.39 8.10 13.12
C ALA A 285 18.85 9.25 14.05
N ASP A 286 18.26 9.35 15.24
CA ASP A 286 18.63 10.31 16.29
C ASP A 286 19.77 9.82 17.20
N ASN A 287 20.46 8.74 16.83
CA ASN A 287 21.51 8.08 17.62
C ASN A 287 21.08 7.61 19.03
N ARG A 288 19.77 7.44 19.25
CA ARG A 288 19.19 6.93 20.49
C ARG A 288 19.06 5.40 20.43
N SER A 289 20.21 4.74 20.46
CA SER A 289 20.31 3.29 20.22
C SER A 289 19.54 2.45 21.23
N VAL A 290 19.50 2.85 22.52
CA VAL A 290 18.82 2.08 23.57
C VAL A 290 17.31 2.06 23.35
N GLU A 291 16.73 3.22 23.03
CA GLU A 291 15.32 3.32 22.70
C GLU A 291 15.00 2.57 21.40
N ALA A 292 15.84 2.71 20.37
CA ALA A 292 15.68 1.98 19.13
C ALA A 292 15.65 0.46 19.38
N GLU A 293 16.60 -0.08 20.14
CA GLU A 293 16.67 -1.50 20.50
C GLU A 293 15.45 -1.98 21.28
N GLY A 294 14.92 -1.15 22.19
CA GLY A 294 13.69 -1.47 22.91
C GLY A 294 12.49 -1.67 21.96
N TYR A 295 12.32 -0.76 21.00
CA TYR A 295 11.25 -0.85 20.01
C TYR A 295 11.48 -1.97 18.98
N TYR A 296 12.72 -2.19 18.51
CA TYR A 296 13.06 -3.31 17.63
C TYR A 296 12.85 -4.68 18.31
N THR A 297 13.15 -4.78 19.61
CA THR A 297 12.89 -6.01 20.37
C THR A 297 11.39 -6.31 20.42
N ASN A 298 10.56 -5.27 20.58
CA ASN A 298 9.11 -5.42 20.55
C ASN A 298 8.62 -5.81 19.15
N SER A 299 9.08 -5.14 18.08
CA SER A 299 8.66 -5.50 16.71
C SER A 299 9.08 -6.92 16.34
N LEU A 300 10.29 -7.37 16.68
CA LEU A 300 10.73 -8.76 16.46
C LEU A 300 9.84 -9.77 17.19
N LYS A 301 9.46 -9.48 18.45
CA LYS A 301 8.58 -10.35 19.23
C LYS A 301 7.19 -10.46 18.61
N LEU A 302 6.67 -9.36 18.07
CA LEU A 302 5.37 -9.32 17.40
C LEU A 302 5.43 -10.02 16.04
N ALA A 303 6.48 -9.79 15.24
CA ALA A 303 6.68 -10.40 13.93
C ALA A 303 6.75 -11.93 14.00
N LYS A 304 7.36 -12.50 15.06
CA LYS A 304 7.37 -13.96 15.32
C LYS A 304 5.99 -14.59 15.50
N ARG A 305 4.96 -13.79 15.80
CA ARG A 305 3.57 -14.26 15.94
C ARG A 305 2.77 -14.11 14.65
N GLN A 306 3.36 -13.54 13.60
CA GLN A 306 2.76 -13.35 12.29
C GLN A 306 3.24 -14.43 11.31
N ALA A 307 2.96 -14.25 10.02
CA ALA A 307 3.48 -15.11 8.98
C ALA A 307 5.02 -15.16 9.02
N PRO A 308 5.65 -16.33 8.77
CA PRO A 308 7.10 -16.49 8.81
C PRO A 308 7.89 -15.46 8.00
N GLN A 309 7.35 -15.04 6.85
CA GLN A 309 7.94 -14.02 5.99
C GLN A 309 8.08 -12.67 6.70
N ARG A 310 7.11 -12.30 7.55
CA ARG A 310 7.20 -11.06 8.33
C ARG A 310 8.30 -11.15 9.39
N SER A 311 8.49 -12.31 10.03
CA SER A 311 9.61 -12.55 10.96
C SER A 311 10.95 -12.28 10.27
N ILE A 312 11.15 -12.87 9.09
CA ILE A 312 12.38 -12.69 8.29
C ILE A 312 12.59 -11.21 7.92
N GLN A 313 11.54 -10.53 7.45
CA GLN A 313 11.61 -9.10 7.12
C GLN A 313 12.04 -8.23 8.30
N GLU A 314 11.46 -8.46 9.48
CA GLU A 314 11.82 -7.69 10.66
C GLU A 314 13.24 -8.00 11.12
N LYS A 315 13.68 -9.26 11.05
CA LYS A 315 15.07 -9.64 11.35
C LYS A 315 16.08 -8.96 10.45
N GLU A 316 15.85 -8.97 9.14
CA GLU A 316 16.76 -8.32 8.18
C GLU A 316 16.86 -6.81 8.42
N LYS A 317 15.74 -6.17 8.76
CA LYS A 317 15.72 -4.75 9.11
C LYS A 317 16.53 -4.44 10.37
N VAL A 318 16.38 -5.25 11.42
CA VAL A 318 17.16 -5.10 12.65
C VAL A 318 18.64 -5.44 12.42
N ALA A 319 18.95 -6.40 11.56
CA ALA A 319 20.31 -6.71 11.15
C ALA A 319 20.96 -5.52 10.42
N ASP A 320 20.23 -4.82 9.55
CA ASP A 320 20.70 -3.59 8.91
C ASP A 320 20.95 -2.46 9.93
N PHE A 321 20.19 -2.39 11.02
CA PHE A 321 20.47 -1.49 12.14
C PHE A 321 21.79 -1.84 12.84
N TYR A 322 22.03 -3.12 13.15
CA TYR A 322 23.29 -3.56 13.76
C TYR A 322 24.50 -3.30 12.86
N ASN A 323 24.37 -3.54 11.54
CA ASN A 323 25.38 -3.20 10.55
C ASN A 323 25.79 -1.71 10.63
N LYS A 324 24.80 -0.81 10.62
CA LYS A 324 25.03 0.65 10.72
C LYS A 324 25.70 1.09 12.03
N LYS A 325 25.58 0.28 13.08
CA LYS A 325 26.23 0.51 14.38
C LYS A 325 27.55 -0.25 14.52
N ASN A 326 28.05 -0.87 13.44
CA ASN A 326 29.23 -1.73 13.42
C ASN A 326 29.17 -2.91 14.43
N ARG A 327 27.96 -3.34 14.77
CA ARG A 327 27.66 -4.49 15.64
C ARG A 327 27.55 -5.75 14.80
N PHE A 328 28.67 -6.13 14.18
CA PHE A 328 28.70 -7.17 13.15
C PHE A 328 28.38 -8.57 13.70
N ASP A 329 28.73 -8.87 14.94
CA ASP A 329 28.40 -10.18 15.55
C ASP A 329 26.88 -10.38 15.70
N GLU A 330 26.17 -9.34 16.16
CA GLU A 330 24.72 -9.35 16.29
C GLU A 330 24.02 -9.37 14.93
N GLU A 331 24.54 -8.62 13.95
CA GLU A 331 24.09 -8.67 12.57
C GLU A 331 24.20 -10.10 12.01
N ILE A 332 25.41 -10.68 12.05
CA ILE A 332 25.70 -12.01 11.50
C ILE A 332 24.79 -13.06 12.15
N LYS A 333 24.64 -13.01 13.48
CA LYS A 333 23.74 -13.92 14.19
C LYS A 333 22.31 -13.79 13.68
N MET A 334 21.78 -12.57 13.59
CA MET A 334 20.42 -12.31 13.14
C MET A 334 20.19 -12.78 11.70
N ARG A 335 21.13 -12.52 10.80
CA ARG A 335 21.07 -12.93 9.40
C ARG A 335 21.19 -14.43 9.20
N LYS A 336 21.96 -15.13 10.03
CA LYS A 336 21.98 -16.61 10.01
C LYS A 336 20.64 -17.20 10.46
N GLU A 337 20.01 -16.59 11.45
CA GLU A 337 18.66 -17.01 11.86
C GLU A 337 17.60 -16.75 10.78
N SER A 338 17.66 -15.60 10.09
CA SER A 338 16.74 -15.28 9.00
C SER A 338 16.97 -16.20 7.79
N LEU A 339 18.23 -16.50 7.45
CA LEU A 339 18.57 -17.45 6.39
C LEU A 339 18.02 -18.85 6.66
N ASN A 340 18.17 -19.35 7.90
CA ASN A 340 17.64 -20.65 8.30
C ASN A 340 16.09 -20.67 8.26
N GLU A 341 15.44 -19.61 8.75
CA GLU A 341 13.98 -19.46 8.63
C GLU A 341 13.54 -19.46 7.15
N LEU A 342 14.28 -18.77 6.26
CA LEU A 342 14.01 -18.71 4.83
C LEU A 342 14.17 -20.07 4.14
N GLU A 343 15.23 -20.82 4.46
CA GLU A 343 15.48 -22.15 3.92
C GLU A 343 14.34 -23.13 4.29
N GLY A 344 13.80 -23.01 5.51
CA GLY A 344 12.68 -23.80 6.03
C GLY A 344 11.31 -23.48 5.43
N LEU A 345 11.16 -22.42 4.62
CA LEU A 345 9.88 -22.08 4.00
C LEU A 345 9.49 -23.00 2.82
N PRO A 346 8.20 -23.33 2.63
CA PRO A 346 7.71 -24.06 1.46
C PRO A 346 8.06 -23.36 0.15
N ALA A 347 8.39 -24.12 -0.90
CA ALA A 347 8.81 -23.58 -2.20
C ALA A 347 7.80 -22.58 -2.82
N GLU A 348 6.49 -22.77 -2.60
CA GLU A 348 5.43 -21.86 -3.07
C GLU A 348 5.56 -20.45 -2.47
N SER A 349 5.98 -20.35 -1.20
CA SER A 349 6.20 -19.07 -0.51
C SER A 349 7.51 -18.36 -0.87
N LYS A 350 8.42 -19.03 -1.59
CA LYS A 350 9.67 -18.46 -2.12
C LYS A 350 9.46 -17.82 -3.50
N SER A 351 8.27 -17.97 -4.08
CA SER A 351 8.00 -17.78 -5.51
C SER A 351 6.98 -16.68 -5.85
N ASP A 352 6.89 -15.62 -5.06
CA ASP A 352 6.35 -14.34 -5.57
C ASP A 352 7.36 -13.73 -6.57
N LYS A 353 7.60 -14.46 -7.65
CA LYS A 353 8.25 -14.06 -8.89
C LYS A 353 7.30 -13.14 -9.66
N SER A 354 6.83 -12.08 -9.02
CA SER A 354 6.37 -10.93 -9.78
C SER A 354 7.55 -10.49 -10.63
N ASN A 355 7.35 -10.33 -11.94
CA ASN A 355 8.39 -10.11 -12.98
C ASN A 355 9.16 -8.78 -12.86
N ALA A 356 9.34 -8.27 -11.64
CA ALA A 356 10.30 -7.27 -11.25
C ALA A 356 10.93 -7.74 -9.95
N VAL A 357 12.21 -8.12 -9.98
CA VAL A 357 13.04 -8.19 -8.78
C VAL A 357 12.94 -6.80 -8.14
N SER A 358 12.07 -6.66 -7.14
CA SER A 358 12.04 -5.45 -6.35
C SER A 358 13.30 -5.46 -5.49
N PRO A 359 14.02 -4.35 -5.34
CA PRO A 359 15.18 -4.25 -4.44
C PRO A 359 14.89 -4.70 -2.99
N ASP A 360 13.61 -4.78 -2.63
CA ASP A 360 13.08 -5.10 -1.31
C ASP A 360 12.75 -6.60 -1.13
N THR A 361 12.96 -7.45 -2.13
CA THR A 361 12.74 -8.90 -2.00
C THR A 361 13.91 -9.53 -1.24
N ILE A 362 13.63 -10.08 -0.05
CA ILE A 362 14.63 -10.75 0.77
C ILE A 362 14.91 -12.13 0.20
N THR A 363 16.12 -12.33 -0.30
CA THR A 363 16.55 -13.60 -0.92
C THR A 363 17.73 -14.22 -0.18
N SER A 364 17.93 -15.53 -0.35
CA SER A 364 19.04 -16.26 0.27
C SER A 364 20.39 -15.70 -0.19
N GLN A 365 20.55 -15.43 -1.49
CA GLN A 365 21.75 -14.85 -2.07
C GLN A 365 22.07 -13.47 -1.49
N GLN A 366 21.05 -12.63 -1.24
CA GLN A 366 21.24 -11.32 -0.63
C GLN A 366 21.66 -11.43 0.83
N ILE A 367 21.04 -12.32 1.61
CA ILE A 367 21.40 -12.55 3.01
C ILE A 367 22.84 -13.09 3.10
N ASN A 368 23.20 -14.09 2.28
CA ASN A 368 24.56 -14.63 2.20
C ASN A 368 25.58 -13.53 1.87
N TYR A 369 25.29 -12.67 0.89
CA TYR A 369 26.16 -11.54 0.56
C TYR A 369 26.34 -10.56 1.73
N LYS A 370 25.25 -10.23 2.45
CA LYS A 370 25.32 -9.33 3.61
C LYS A 370 26.10 -9.96 4.78
N ILE A 371 25.94 -11.25 5.05
CA ILE A 371 26.73 -11.98 6.06
C ILE A 371 28.23 -11.92 5.71
N ALA A 372 28.58 -12.18 4.44
CA ALA A 372 29.96 -12.08 3.99
C ALA A 372 30.55 -10.68 4.21
N ASN A 373 29.80 -9.63 3.86
CA ASN A 373 30.25 -8.25 4.07
C ASN A 373 30.49 -7.93 5.54
N ALA A 374 29.66 -8.44 6.45
CA ALA A 374 29.86 -8.27 7.89
C ALA A 374 31.14 -8.97 8.37
N TYR A 375 31.42 -10.19 7.89
CA TYR A 375 32.69 -10.88 8.18
C TYR A 375 33.90 -10.14 7.62
N ILE A 376 33.81 -9.61 6.40
CA ILE A 376 34.88 -8.80 5.79
C ILE A 376 35.15 -7.54 6.60
N ALA A 377 34.10 -6.89 7.12
CA ALA A 377 34.24 -5.73 7.99
C ALA A 377 34.92 -6.06 9.35
N GLN A 378 34.98 -7.33 9.72
CA GLN A 378 35.72 -7.84 10.88
C GLN A 378 37.10 -8.41 10.50
N ASP A 379 37.56 -8.28 9.25
CA ASP A 379 38.76 -8.92 8.70
C ASP A 379 38.74 -10.47 8.75
N ASN A 380 37.56 -11.06 8.94
CA ASN A 380 37.33 -12.52 8.99
C ASN A 380 37.11 -13.07 7.57
N TYR A 381 38.18 -13.01 6.76
CA TYR A 381 38.12 -13.37 5.34
C TYR A 381 37.83 -14.85 5.09
N GLU A 382 38.29 -15.75 5.96
CA GLU A 382 38.08 -17.20 5.81
C GLU A 382 36.61 -17.57 5.96
N GLU A 383 35.91 -16.93 6.90
CA GLU A 383 34.48 -17.09 7.12
C GLU A 383 33.66 -16.41 6.03
N ALA A 384 34.12 -15.31 5.44
CA ALA A 384 33.39 -14.59 4.39
C ALA A 384 33.29 -15.35 3.07
N ILE A 385 34.38 -16.01 2.64
CA ILE A 385 34.49 -16.72 1.36
C ILE A 385 33.33 -17.70 1.10
N PRO A 386 32.97 -18.64 2.01
CA PRO A 386 31.89 -19.59 1.74
C PRO A 386 30.53 -18.92 1.54
N TYR A 387 30.25 -17.81 2.24
CA TYR A 387 29.00 -17.05 2.04
C TYR A 387 28.99 -16.31 0.69
N LEU A 388 30.14 -15.76 0.25
CA LEU A 388 30.25 -15.17 -1.09
C LEU A 388 30.05 -16.22 -2.18
N GLN A 389 30.68 -17.39 -2.05
CA GLN A 389 30.53 -18.48 -3.01
C GLN A 389 29.09 -18.96 -3.09
N LYS A 390 28.42 -19.15 -1.94
CA LYS A 390 27.00 -19.53 -1.90
C LYS A 390 26.12 -18.46 -2.54
N SER A 391 26.37 -17.19 -2.23
CA SER A 391 25.65 -16.05 -2.84
C SER A 391 25.79 -16.01 -4.37
N ILE A 392 27.00 -16.23 -4.90
CA ILE A 392 27.26 -16.24 -6.35
C ILE A 392 26.49 -17.38 -7.03
N VAL A 393 26.53 -18.59 -6.47
CA VAL A 393 25.85 -19.77 -7.04
C VAL A 393 24.33 -19.60 -7.03
N GLU A 394 23.78 -19.12 -5.92
CA GLU A 394 22.33 -18.87 -5.81
C GLU A 394 21.88 -17.74 -6.74
N ALA A 395 22.65 -16.64 -6.82
CA ALA A 395 22.37 -15.53 -7.71
C ALA A 395 22.43 -15.94 -9.19
N ASP A 396 23.38 -16.79 -9.58
CA ASP A 396 23.45 -17.36 -10.93
C ASP A 396 22.22 -18.23 -11.26
N SER A 397 21.82 -19.09 -10.32
CA SER A 397 20.62 -19.94 -10.47
C SER A 397 19.32 -19.14 -10.58
N ASP A 398 19.25 -17.99 -9.92
CA ASP A 398 18.07 -17.11 -9.89
C ASP A 398 18.09 -16.02 -10.98
N ASP A 399 19.13 -15.96 -11.83
CA ASP A 399 19.35 -14.90 -12.83
C ASP A 399 19.43 -13.49 -12.19
N ASP A 400 19.94 -13.42 -10.95
CA ASP A 400 20.21 -12.18 -10.21
C ASP A 400 21.62 -11.66 -10.51
N LEU A 401 21.78 -11.10 -11.70
CA LEU A 401 23.05 -10.56 -12.18
C LEU A 401 23.61 -9.42 -11.31
N ILE A 402 22.76 -8.73 -10.53
CA ILE A 402 23.21 -7.61 -9.68
C ILE A 402 23.96 -8.16 -8.47
N ILE A 403 23.34 -9.09 -7.73
CA ILE A 403 23.97 -9.71 -6.57
C ILE A 403 25.15 -10.58 -7.01
N GLN A 404 25.04 -11.32 -8.12
CA GLN A 404 26.14 -12.11 -8.68
C GLN A 404 27.36 -11.22 -8.95
N LYS A 405 27.17 -10.10 -9.65
CA LYS A 405 28.24 -9.12 -9.91
C LYS A 405 28.90 -8.64 -8.62
N ASP A 406 28.10 -8.23 -7.64
CA ASP A 406 28.62 -7.65 -6.40
C ASP A 406 29.35 -8.67 -5.53
N ALA A 407 28.81 -9.88 -5.41
CA ALA A 407 29.43 -10.97 -4.67
C ALA A 407 30.72 -11.46 -5.34
N THR A 408 30.75 -11.59 -6.68
CA THR A 408 31.97 -12.00 -7.40
C THR A 408 33.08 -10.96 -7.29
N ARG A 409 32.77 -9.66 -7.37
CA ARG A 409 33.75 -8.59 -7.12
C ARG A 409 34.29 -8.65 -5.70
N LYS A 410 33.40 -8.80 -4.73
CA LYS A 410 33.80 -8.86 -3.32
C LYS A 410 34.70 -10.08 -3.06
N LEU A 411 34.42 -11.20 -3.71
CA LEU A 411 35.24 -12.41 -3.61
C LEU A 411 36.65 -12.22 -4.21
N SER A 412 36.77 -11.51 -5.34
CA SER A 412 38.09 -11.20 -5.91
C SER A 412 38.90 -10.29 -4.98
N GLU A 413 38.26 -9.27 -4.40
CA GLU A 413 38.90 -8.37 -3.42
C GLU A 413 39.38 -9.17 -2.20
N VAL A 414 38.56 -10.08 -1.66
CA VAL A 414 38.93 -10.94 -0.53
C VAL A 414 40.14 -11.84 -0.85
N TYR A 415 40.17 -12.47 -2.03
CA TYR A 415 41.33 -13.27 -2.43
C TYR A 415 42.59 -12.43 -2.60
N GLU A 416 42.48 -11.21 -3.10
CA GLU A 416 43.59 -10.27 -3.20
C GLU A 416 44.15 -9.91 -1.82
N TYR A 417 43.28 -9.56 -0.85
CA TYR A 417 43.68 -9.26 0.52
C TYR A 417 44.39 -10.44 1.21
N LYS A 418 43.97 -11.68 0.90
CA LYS A 418 44.63 -12.89 1.40
C LYS A 418 45.95 -13.22 0.68
N GLY A 419 46.31 -12.50 -0.38
CA GLY A 419 47.48 -12.78 -1.22
C GLY A 419 47.30 -13.96 -2.19
N GLU A 420 46.07 -14.46 -2.36
CA GLU A 420 45.72 -15.54 -3.28
C GLU A 420 45.50 -15.00 -4.71
N PHE A 421 46.52 -14.34 -5.27
CA PHE A 421 46.41 -13.55 -6.51
C PHE A 421 45.90 -14.33 -7.73
N ASN A 422 46.22 -15.62 -7.85
CA ASN A 422 45.71 -16.45 -8.95
C ASN A 422 44.17 -16.60 -8.88
N LYS A 423 43.63 -16.83 -7.68
CA LYS A 423 42.18 -16.91 -7.47
C LYS A 423 41.53 -15.54 -7.59
N ALA A 424 42.19 -14.49 -7.12
CA ALA A 424 41.72 -13.11 -7.29
C ALA A 424 41.57 -12.76 -8.78
N LEU A 425 42.56 -13.11 -9.61
CA LEU A 425 42.52 -12.89 -11.05
C LEU A 425 41.38 -13.68 -11.72
N GLU A 426 41.27 -14.97 -11.41
CA GLU A 426 40.21 -15.83 -11.96
C GLU A 426 38.81 -15.31 -11.61
N THR A 427 38.59 -14.97 -10.33
CA THR A 427 37.31 -14.41 -9.88
C THR A 427 37.05 -13.03 -10.45
N TYR A 428 38.08 -12.21 -10.64
CA TYR A 428 37.93 -10.91 -11.30
C TYR A 428 37.54 -11.06 -12.78
N GLN A 429 38.10 -12.04 -13.50
CA GLN A 429 37.68 -12.36 -14.87
C GLN A 429 36.22 -12.80 -14.92
N ALA A 430 35.77 -13.63 -13.96
CA ALA A 430 34.36 -13.99 -13.84
C ALA A 430 33.48 -12.77 -13.55
N TYR A 431 33.93 -11.84 -12.70
CA TYR A 431 33.24 -10.57 -12.46
C TYR A 431 33.06 -9.76 -13.75
N VAL A 432 34.12 -9.63 -14.57
CA VAL A 432 34.05 -8.91 -15.85
C VAL A 432 33.01 -9.56 -16.78
N ALA A 433 32.97 -10.88 -16.87
CA ALA A 433 31.98 -11.58 -17.69
C ALA A 433 30.53 -11.28 -17.23
N VAL A 434 30.28 -11.24 -15.91
CA VAL A 434 28.96 -10.88 -15.36
C VAL A 434 28.62 -9.40 -15.60
N VAL A 435 29.61 -8.51 -15.59
CA VAL A 435 29.41 -7.09 -15.92
C VAL A 435 28.96 -6.93 -17.38
N ASP A 436 29.59 -7.65 -18.31
CA ASP A 436 29.25 -7.59 -19.73
C ASP A 436 27.82 -8.11 -19.98
N THR A 437 27.42 -9.21 -19.34
CA THR A 437 26.05 -9.73 -19.45
C THR A 437 25.02 -8.77 -18.84
N LEU A 438 25.32 -8.22 -17.65
CA LEU A 438 24.46 -7.23 -17.00
C LEU A 438 24.32 -5.97 -17.85
N TYR A 439 25.40 -5.50 -18.49
CA TYR A 439 25.38 -4.32 -19.35
C TYR A 439 24.41 -4.50 -20.52
N LEU A 440 24.51 -5.62 -21.24
CA LEU A 440 23.62 -5.94 -22.36
C LEU A 440 22.15 -6.03 -21.91
N ARG A 441 21.90 -6.63 -20.74
CA ARG A 441 20.54 -6.70 -20.17
C ARG A 441 19.99 -5.31 -19.83
N LYS A 442 20.81 -4.46 -19.21
CA LYS A 442 20.43 -3.08 -18.87
C LYS A 442 20.14 -2.25 -20.11
N GLU A 443 20.92 -2.41 -21.17
CA GLU A 443 20.65 -1.72 -22.44
C GLU A 443 19.27 -2.12 -23.01
N GLN A 444 18.92 -3.40 -22.98
CA GLN A 444 17.61 -3.89 -23.40
C GLN A 444 16.47 -3.36 -22.50
N GLU A 445 16.64 -3.39 -21.17
CA GLU A 445 15.68 -2.85 -20.21
C GLU A 445 15.43 -1.35 -20.44
N ILE A 446 16.49 -0.57 -20.66
CA ILE A 446 16.40 0.87 -20.96
C ILE A 446 15.63 1.10 -22.26
N ALA A 447 15.92 0.32 -23.31
CA ALA A 447 15.21 0.43 -24.59
C ALA A 447 13.71 0.08 -24.45
N GLN A 448 13.38 -0.94 -23.65
CA GLN A 448 12.00 -1.32 -23.36
C GLN A 448 11.28 -0.25 -22.52
N ALA A 449 11.93 0.27 -21.48
CA ALA A 449 11.42 1.36 -20.65
C ALA A 449 11.17 2.62 -21.47
N ALA A 450 12.06 2.96 -22.42
CA ALA A 450 11.87 4.10 -23.31
C ALA A 450 10.63 3.94 -24.22
N ARG A 451 10.41 2.74 -24.79
CA ARG A 451 9.19 2.45 -25.57
C ARG A 451 7.94 2.53 -24.70
N PHE A 452 8.02 1.97 -23.49
CA PHE A 452 6.95 1.99 -22.51
C PHE A 452 6.57 3.42 -22.11
N ASN A 453 7.55 4.27 -21.81
CA ASN A 453 7.33 5.67 -21.45
C ASN A 453 6.69 6.47 -22.59
N ARG A 454 7.07 6.21 -23.86
CA ARG A 454 6.40 6.83 -25.03
C ARG A 454 4.93 6.44 -25.11
N GLU A 455 4.60 5.19 -24.82
CA GLU A 455 3.22 4.71 -24.84
C GLU A 455 2.39 5.34 -23.71
N ILE A 456 2.95 5.43 -22.49
CA ILE A 456 2.32 6.15 -21.38
C ILE A 456 2.07 7.61 -21.76
N ALA A 457 3.09 8.30 -22.29
CA ALA A 457 2.96 9.70 -22.69
C ALA A 457 1.88 9.90 -23.77
N ALA A 458 1.74 8.97 -24.71
CA ALA A 458 0.68 9.00 -25.71
C ALA A 458 -0.72 8.86 -25.07
N LYS A 459 -0.88 7.94 -24.11
CA LYS A 459 -2.15 7.77 -23.37
C LYS A 459 -2.48 9.00 -22.51
N GLN A 460 -1.49 9.58 -21.84
CA GLN A 460 -1.66 10.83 -21.09
C GLN A 460 -2.09 11.99 -22.00
N SER A 461 -1.42 12.14 -23.14
CA SER A 461 -1.79 13.15 -24.15
C SER A 461 -3.23 12.95 -24.63
N ARG A 462 -3.67 11.69 -24.78
CA ARG A 462 -5.05 11.38 -25.14
C ARG A 462 -6.04 11.80 -24.05
N ILE A 463 -5.76 11.50 -22.79
CA ILE A 463 -6.60 11.90 -21.64
C ILE A 463 -6.67 13.42 -21.54
N SER A 464 -5.52 14.11 -21.61
CA SER A 464 -5.46 15.57 -21.60
C SER A 464 -6.23 16.20 -22.77
N GLY A 465 -6.11 15.64 -23.98
CA GLY A 465 -6.87 16.10 -25.14
C GLY A 465 -8.38 15.93 -24.97
N LEU A 466 -8.83 14.79 -24.43
CA LEU A 466 -10.25 14.58 -24.09
C LEU A 466 -10.75 15.61 -23.07
N GLU A 467 -9.92 15.96 -22.09
CA GLU A 467 -10.26 16.98 -21.12
C GLU A 467 -10.34 18.39 -21.73
N GLN A 468 -9.37 18.78 -22.56
CA GLN A 468 -9.39 20.07 -23.25
C GLN A 468 -10.62 20.22 -24.16
N GLU A 469 -10.96 19.18 -24.92
CA GLU A 469 -12.17 19.15 -25.74
C GLU A 469 -13.44 19.34 -24.90
N ARG A 470 -13.48 18.72 -23.71
CA ARG A 470 -14.58 18.86 -22.77
C ARG A 470 -14.67 20.27 -22.18
N GLN A 471 -13.55 20.83 -21.72
CA GLN A 471 -13.50 22.21 -21.20
C GLN A 471 -13.94 23.23 -22.26
N LEU A 472 -13.46 23.07 -23.51
CA LEU A 472 -13.87 23.91 -24.63
C LEU A 472 -15.37 23.78 -24.92
N SER A 473 -15.91 22.55 -24.87
CA SER A 473 -17.34 22.35 -25.07
C SER A 473 -18.19 22.97 -23.97
N GLN A 474 -17.73 22.93 -22.71
CA GLN A 474 -18.40 23.59 -21.59
C GLN A 474 -18.38 25.10 -21.76
N SER A 475 -17.21 25.68 -22.07
CA SER A 475 -17.09 27.12 -22.33
C SER A 475 -18.01 27.60 -23.45
N LYS A 476 -18.08 26.85 -24.57
CA LYS A 476 -19.01 27.16 -25.68
C LYS A 476 -20.47 27.09 -25.24
N TYR A 477 -20.82 26.11 -24.41
CA TYR A 477 -22.17 25.96 -23.88
C TYR A 477 -22.53 27.12 -22.93
N ASP A 478 -21.65 27.46 -21.99
CA ASP A 478 -21.84 28.57 -21.05
C ASP A 478 -21.94 29.91 -21.78
N LEU A 479 -21.14 30.11 -22.84
CA LEU A 479 -21.24 31.29 -23.70
C LEU A 479 -22.58 31.37 -24.43
N ALA A 480 -23.11 30.24 -24.91
CA ALA A 480 -24.42 30.21 -25.56
C ALA A 480 -25.55 30.52 -24.57
N ILE A 481 -25.50 29.98 -23.35
CA ILE A 481 -26.48 30.24 -22.29
C ILE A 481 -26.43 31.70 -21.85
N THR A 482 -25.23 32.25 -21.60
CA THR A 482 -25.07 33.67 -21.22
C THR A 482 -25.54 34.60 -22.33
N GLY A 483 -25.24 34.28 -23.60
CA GLY A 483 -25.79 35.00 -24.76
C GLY A 483 -27.31 35.02 -24.79
N GLN A 484 -27.96 33.87 -24.56
CA GLN A 484 -29.41 33.76 -24.50
C GLN A 484 -30.01 34.57 -23.34
N GLN A 485 -29.37 34.56 -22.17
CA GLN A 485 -29.79 35.38 -21.02
C GLN A 485 -29.66 36.87 -21.30
N LEU A 486 -28.56 37.31 -21.92
CA LEU A 486 -28.36 38.71 -22.31
C LEU A 486 -29.41 39.16 -23.34
N GLU A 487 -29.75 38.30 -24.29
CA GLU A 487 -30.82 38.57 -25.25
C GLU A 487 -32.19 38.69 -24.57
N GLN A 488 -32.51 37.79 -23.64
CA GLN A 488 -33.74 37.88 -22.83
C GLN A 488 -33.80 39.16 -21.99
N GLU A 489 -32.70 39.54 -21.31
CA GLU A 489 -32.62 40.77 -20.53
C GLU A 489 -32.70 42.03 -21.42
N SER A 490 -32.05 42.01 -22.59
CA SER A 490 -32.18 43.07 -23.59
C SER A 490 -33.63 43.22 -24.06
N ASN A 491 -34.30 42.11 -24.36
CA ASN A 491 -35.71 42.10 -24.78
C ASN A 491 -36.64 42.57 -23.66
N LYS A 492 -36.40 42.18 -22.40
CA LYS A 492 -37.14 42.71 -21.24
C LYS A 492 -36.95 44.23 -21.10
N ARG A 493 -35.72 44.74 -21.24
CA ARG A 493 -35.43 46.18 -21.20
C ARG A 493 -36.10 46.93 -22.34
N LYS A 494 -36.06 46.41 -23.57
CA LYS A 494 -36.77 46.99 -24.72
C LYS A 494 -38.28 47.06 -24.46
N ASN A 495 -38.87 45.99 -23.94
CA ASN A 495 -40.29 45.98 -23.57
C ASN A 495 -40.60 47.01 -22.48
N TRP A 496 -39.74 47.12 -21.45
CA TRP A 496 -39.89 48.16 -20.41
C TRP A 496 -39.85 49.58 -20.98
N VAL A 497 -38.92 49.87 -21.88
CA VAL A 497 -38.83 51.18 -22.56
C VAL A 497 -40.09 51.45 -23.38
N ILE A 498 -40.56 50.46 -24.16
CA ILE A 498 -41.80 50.58 -24.94
C ILE A 498 -43.00 50.87 -24.02
N TYR A 499 -43.14 50.15 -22.90
CA TYR A 499 -44.22 50.37 -21.92
C TYR A 499 -44.13 51.73 -21.20
N SER A 500 -42.94 52.32 -21.08
CA SER A 500 -42.77 53.65 -20.48
C SER A 500 -43.04 54.82 -21.44
N LEU A 501 -43.14 54.54 -22.75
CA LEU A 501 -43.39 55.52 -23.82
C LEU A 501 -44.85 55.51 -24.31
N LEU A 502 -45.67 54.60 -23.78
CA LEU A 502 -47.13 54.54 -23.92
C LEU A 502 -47.76 55.11 -22.65
#